data_AF-A0A2U0SZM0-F1
#
_entry.id   AF-A0A2U0SZM0-F1
#
_cell.length_a   1.000
_cell.length_b   1.000
_cell.length_c   1.000
_cell.angle_alpha   90.00
_cell.angle_beta   90.00
_cell.angle_gamma   90.00
#
_symmetry.space_group_name_H-M   'P 1'
#
loop_
_entity.id
_entity.type
_entity.pdbx_description
1 polymer ?
#
loop_
_entity_poly.entity_id
_entity_poly.type
_entity_poly.pdbx_seq_one_letter_code
_entity_poly.pdbx_strand_id
1 'polypeptide(L)'
;MKWMLALVLIGCGSAPPAPQRVEVPVFTPCVKVVPQRPVYEFDQLAPAATDGEIVLALARDWPRGRKYEGELEVVIAGCLQIQNVAIPD
;
A
#
# COMPACT_ATOMS: atom_id res chain seq x y z
N MET A 1 67.09 -10.02 3.32
CA MET A 1 66.45 -8.77 2.80
C MET A 1 65.65 -8.98 1.50
N LYS A 2 66.06 -9.86 0.57
CA LYS A 2 65.34 -10.15 -0.70
C LYS A 2 63.87 -10.60 -0.53
N TRP A 3 63.57 -11.36 0.52
CA TRP A 3 62.25 -11.98 0.75
C TRP A 3 61.20 -11.01 1.31
N MET A 4 61.61 -9.93 1.96
CA MET A 4 60.68 -8.92 2.51
C MET A 4 59.90 -8.20 1.40
N LEU A 5 60.54 -7.96 0.25
CA LEU A 5 59.89 -7.28 -0.88
C LEU A 5 58.77 -8.14 -1.49
N ALA A 6 58.94 -9.47 -1.47
CA ALA A 6 57.97 -10.41 -2.02
C ALA A 6 56.70 -10.52 -1.16
N LEU A 7 56.83 -10.43 0.16
CA LEU A 7 55.71 -10.48 1.11
C LEU A 7 54.77 -9.26 1.02
N VAL A 8 55.30 -8.08 0.70
CA VAL A 8 54.51 -6.84 0.61
C VAL A 8 53.64 -6.78 -0.66
N LEU A 9 54.04 -7.45 -1.74
CA LEU A 9 53.32 -7.45 -3.03
C LEU A 9 52.06 -8.34 -3.05
N ILE A 10 51.91 -9.27 -2.10
CA ILE A 10 50.80 -10.23 -2.07
C ILE A 10 49.48 -9.54 -1.63
N GLY A 11 49.57 -8.41 -0.92
CA GLY A 11 48.40 -7.66 -0.44
C GLY A 11 47.77 -6.70 -1.46
N CYS A 12 48.45 -6.39 -2.58
CA CYS A 12 48.01 -5.35 -3.52
C CYS A 12 47.21 -5.90 -4.73
N GLY A 13 47.07 -7.23 -4.83
CA GLY A 13 46.37 -7.91 -5.94
C GLY A 13 45.02 -8.53 -5.55
N SER A 14 44.51 -8.29 -4.34
CA SER A 14 43.21 -8.86 -3.93
C SER A 14 42.08 -8.15 -4.67
N ALA A 15 41.37 -8.89 -5.51
CA ALA A 15 40.15 -8.41 -6.14
C ALA A 15 39.14 -8.00 -5.06
N PRO A 16 38.44 -6.86 -5.22
CA PRO A 16 37.37 -6.48 -4.31
C PRO A 16 36.34 -7.61 -4.21
N PRO A 17 35.75 -7.84 -3.02
CA PRO A 17 34.67 -8.81 -2.89
C PRO A 17 33.54 -8.45 -3.87
N ALA A 18 32.95 -9.48 -4.48
CA ALA A 18 31.85 -9.31 -5.42
C ALA A 18 30.66 -8.60 -4.74
N PRO A 19 29.87 -7.80 -5.47
CA PRO A 19 28.68 -7.15 -4.93
C PRO A 19 27.74 -8.17 -4.27
N GLN A 20 27.36 -7.91 -3.02
CA GLN A 20 26.41 -8.74 -2.30
C GLN A 20 25.00 -8.17 -2.44
N ARG A 21 24.04 -9.00 -2.81
CA ARG A 21 22.62 -8.64 -2.78
C ARG A 21 22.15 -8.69 -1.33
N VAL A 22 21.66 -7.55 -0.83
CA VAL A 22 21.06 -7.42 0.49
C VAL A 22 19.58 -7.11 0.31
N GLU A 23 18.71 -7.94 0.88
CA GLU A 23 17.27 -7.69 0.89
C GLU A 23 16.93 -6.89 2.15
N VAL A 24 16.54 -5.63 1.95
CA VAL A 24 16.13 -4.74 3.04
C VAL A 24 14.61 -4.77 3.13
N PRO A 25 14.02 -5.12 4.27
CA PRO A 25 12.57 -5.08 4.44
C PRO A 25 12.09 -3.64 4.39
N VAL A 26 11.19 -3.35 3.44
CA VAL A 26 10.54 -2.04 3.31
C VAL A 26 9.08 -2.21 3.69
N PHE A 27 8.62 -1.39 4.64
CA PHE A 27 7.20 -1.32 4.98
C PHE A 27 6.43 -0.79 3.77
N THR A 28 5.58 -1.62 3.18
CA THR A 28 4.67 -1.20 2.12
C THR A 28 3.25 -1.12 2.66
N PRO A 29 2.45 -0.12 2.25
CA PRO A 29 1.06 -0.05 2.68
C PRO A 29 0.34 -1.32 2.20
N CYS A 30 -0.44 -1.92 3.09
CA CYS A 30 -1.17 -3.13 2.74
C CYS A 30 -2.25 -2.84 1.69
N VAL A 31 -2.98 -1.73 1.84
CA VAL A 31 -3.98 -1.29 0.86
C VAL A 31 -3.26 -0.84 -0.41
N LYS A 32 -3.41 -1.61 -1.48
CA LYS A 32 -2.79 -1.32 -2.79
C LYS A 32 -3.68 -0.47 -3.68
N VAL A 33 -4.99 -0.67 -3.59
CA VAL A 33 -5.99 0.03 -4.40
C VAL A 33 -7.13 0.44 -3.48
N VAL A 34 -7.48 1.71 -3.53
CA VAL A 34 -8.66 2.24 -2.85
C VAL A 34 -9.79 2.30 -3.88
N PRO A 35 -10.93 1.64 -3.64
CA PRO A 35 -12.11 1.77 -4.49
C PRO A 35 -12.47 3.24 -4.71
N GLN A 36 -12.92 3.59 -5.91
CA GLN A 36 -13.28 4.97 -6.21
C GLN A 36 -14.62 5.30 -5.54
N ARG A 37 -14.64 6.38 -4.74
CA ARG A 37 -15.89 6.89 -4.16
C ARG A 37 -16.88 7.25 -5.28
N PRO A 38 -18.13 6.76 -5.23
CA PRO A 38 -19.16 7.17 -6.17
C PRO A 38 -19.41 8.68 -6.10
N VAL A 39 -19.70 9.28 -7.25
CA VAL A 39 -20.23 10.64 -7.28
C VAL A 39 -21.70 10.57 -6.90
N TYR A 40 -22.03 11.04 -5.70
CA TYR A 40 -23.40 11.00 -5.18
C TYR A 40 -24.23 12.15 -5.77
N GLU A 41 -25.50 11.89 -6.05
CA GLU A 41 -26.49 12.90 -6.44
C GLU A 41 -26.72 13.88 -5.29
N PHE A 42 -26.72 13.38 -4.05
CA PHE A 42 -26.86 14.19 -2.84
C PHE A 42 -25.80 15.28 -2.73
N ASP A 43 -24.54 14.95 -3.05
CA ASP A 43 -23.39 15.88 -2.97
C ASP A 43 -23.49 17.03 -4.01
N GLN A 44 -24.36 16.89 -5.02
CA GLN A 44 -24.54 17.85 -6.11
C GLN A 44 -25.80 18.69 -5.96
N LEU A 45 -26.57 18.50 -4.89
CA LEU A 45 -27.77 19.28 -4.64
C LEU A 45 -27.44 20.76 -4.38
N ALA A 46 -28.27 21.64 -4.94
CA ALA A 46 -28.17 23.06 -4.63
C ALA A 46 -28.49 23.29 -3.14
N PRO A 47 -27.89 24.31 -2.49
CA PRO A 47 -28.19 24.63 -1.10
C PRO A 47 -29.68 24.96 -0.83
N ALA A 48 -30.42 25.33 -1.88
CA ALA A 48 -31.86 25.63 -1.82
C ALA A 48 -32.74 24.45 -2.26
N ALA A 49 -32.19 23.24 -2.39
CA ALA A 49 -32.96 22.05 -2.72
C ALA A 49 -34.05 21.81 -1.66
N THR A 50 -35.22 21.37 -2.13
CA THR A 50 -36.33 21.03 -1.26
C THR A 50 -36.08 19.72 -0.52
N ASP A 51 -36.70 19.53 0.64
CA ASP A 51 -36.59 18.29 1.42
C ASP A 51 -36.92 17.05 0.59
N GLY A 52 -37.90 17.14 -0.33
CA GLY A 52 -38.27 16.05 -1.23
C GLY A 52 -37.15 15.66 -2.20
N GLU A 53 -36.45 16.64 -2.76
CA GLU A 53 -35.30 16.40 -3.65
C GLU A 53 -34.13 15.78 -2.88
N ILE A 54 -33.90 16.25 -1.65
CA ILE A 54 -32.87 15.71 -0.74
C ILE A 54 -33.14 14.23 -0.43
N VAL A 55 -34.38 13.89 -0.04
CA VAL A 55 -34.76 12.51 0.30
C VAL A 55 -34.66 11.60 -0.92
N LEU A 56 -35.07 12.07 -2.10
CA LEU A 56 -34.99 11.26 -3.33
C LEU A 56 -33.55 11.03 -3.78
N ALA A 57 -32.68 12.04 -3.70
CA ALA A 57 -31.26 11.88 -4.01
C ALA A 57 -30.61 10.87 -3.05
N LEU A 58 -30.87 11.00 -1.74
CA LEU A 58 -30.39 10.07 -0.74
C LEU A 58 -30.86 8.64 -1.01
N ALA A 59 -32.14 8.45 -1.35
CA ALA A 59 -32.69 7.12 -1.63
C ALA A 59 -32.01 6.44 -2.84
N ARG A 60 -31.61 7.20 -3.86
CA ARG A 60 -30.88 6.68 -5.03
C ARG A 60 -29.42 6.38 -4.72
N ASP A 61 -28.79 7.21 -3.90
CA ASP A 61 -27.39 7.03 -3.52
C ASP A 61 -27.20 5.93 -2.48
N TRP A 62 -28.23 5.62 -1.67
CA TRP A 62 -28.18 4.59 -0.66
C TRP A 62 -27.60 3.24 -1.14
N PRO A 63 -28.15 2.58 -2.18
CA PRO A 63 -27.58 1.32 -2.66
C PRO A 63 -26.16 1.46 -3.21
N ARG A 64 -25.81 2.61 -3.80
CA ARG A 64 -24.46 2.89 -4.30
C ARG A 64 -23.46 2.98 -3.14
N GLY A 65 -23.85 3.69 -2.06
CA GLY A 65 -23.07 3.80 -0.84
C GLY A 65 -22.84 2.45 -0.16
N ARG A 66 -23.90 1.65 -0.01
CA ARG A 66 -23.79 0.29 0.57
C ARG A 66 -22.85 -0.62 -0.20
N LYS A 67 -22.86 -0.54 -1.53
CA LYS A 67 -21.92 -1.30 -2.37
C LYS A 67 -20.48 -0.84 -2.15
N TYR A 68 -20.25 0.47 -2.16
CA TYR A 68 -18.94 1.06 -1.94
C TYR A 68 -18.36 0.73 -0.54
N GLU A 69 -19.20 0.78 0.50
CA GLU A 69 -18.83 0.35 1.86
C GLU A 69 -18.38 -1.11 1.87
N GLY A 70 -19.12 -2.01 1.20
CA GLY A 70 -18.73 -3.42 1.10
C GLY A 70 -17.39 -3.63 0.38
N GLU A 71 -17.12 -2.87 -0.69
CA GLU A 71 -15.82 -2.93 -1.38
C GLU A 71 -14.66 -2.44 -0.48
N LEU A 72 -14.88 -1.40 0.32
CA LEU A 72 -13.91 -0.93 1.30
C LEU A 72 -13.66 -1.96 2.42
N GLU A 73 -14.71 -2.58 2.93
CA GLU A 73 -14.61 -3.63 3.95
C GLU A 73 -13.79 -4.82 3.47
N VAL A 74 -13.98 -5.25 2.22
CA VAL A 74 -13.19 -6.33 1.60
C VAL A 74 -11.71 -5.96 1.53
N VAL A 75 -11.37 -4.72 1.13
CA VAL A 75 -9.99 -4.24 1.08
C VAL A 75 -9.34 -4.25 2.46
N ILE A 76 -10.04 -3.79 3.49
CA ILE A 76 -9.53 -3.77 4.87
C ILE A 76 -9.40 -5.19 5.41
N ALA A 77 -10.39 -6.07 5.18
CA ALA A 77 -10.37 -7.45 5.64
C ALA A 77 -9.17 -8.22 5.06
N GLY A 78 -8.87 -8.03 3.77
CA GLY A 78 -7.68 -8.62 3.14
C GLY A 78 -6.38 -8.19 3.85
N CYS A 79 -6.33 -6.94 4.33
CA CYS A 79 -5.19 -6.45 5.08
C CYS A 79 -5.05 -7.00 6.50
N LEU A 80 -6.17 -7.25 7.18
CA LEU A 80 -6.16 -7.88 8.49
C LEU A 80 -5.79 -9.37 8.37
N GLN A 81 -6.22 -10.06 7.31
CA GLN A 81 -5.85 -11.46 7.06
C GLN A 81 -4.34 -11.64 6.80
N ILE A 82 -3.71 -10.76 6.01
CA ILE A 82 -2.26 -10.84 5.73
C ILE A 82 -1.43 -10.55 6.98
N GLN A 83 -1.85 -9.62 7.84
CA GLN A 83 -1.13 -9.31 9.09
C GLN A 83 -1.05 -10.51 10.04
N ASN A 84 -2.08 -11.35 10.09
CA ASN A 84 -2.10 -12.55 10.92
C ASN A 84 -1.22 -13.70 10.38
N VAL A 85 -0.73 -13.61 9.14
CA VAL A 85 0.20 -14.60 8.54
C VAL A 85 1.66 -14.16 8.69
N ALA A 86 1.92 -12.86 8.81
CA ALA A 86 3.26 -12.29 8.83
C ALA A 86 3.90 -12.18 10.24
N ILE A 87 3.16 -12.50 11.30
CA ILE A 87 3.68 -12.62 12.67
C ILE A 87 3.58 -14.09 13.08
N PRO A 88 4.58 -14.94 12.78
CA PRO A 88 4.71 -16.20 13.49
C PRO A 88 5.14 -15.89 14.93
N ASP A 89 4.48 -16.51 15.89
CA ASP A 89 4.88 -16.61 17.30
C ASP A 89 6.38 -16.94 17.47
#